data_AF-A0A0Q9QN22-F1
#
_entry.id   AF-A0A0Q9QN22-F1
#
_cell.length_a   1.000
_cell.length_b   1.000
_cell.length_c   1.000
_cell.angle_alpha   90.00
_cell.angle_beta   90.00
_cell.angle_gamma   90.00
#
_symmetry.space_group_name_H-M   'P 1'
#
loop_
_entity.id
_entity.type
_entity.pdbx_description
1 polymer ?
#
loop_
_entity_poly.entity_id
_entity_poly.type
_entity_poly.pdbx_seq_one_letter_code
_entity_poly.pdbx_strand_id
1 'polypeptide(L)'
;MTQSAVSHSIAALEKNLGIRLFERVNRTVKITQAGISILPHVREIFNQEEIIKQKARELVDLEFGLIKIGCFPSFIAKLLPGLIKKYNEMFPKIEFHVFEGDYNDIIEWVKEGSVDFGISINSSELIFEPLIHDSMLVVMSESHPLRDSPVVTIKDIATEPYIIRLLLVR
;
A
#
# COMPACT_ATOMS: atom_id res chain seq x y z
N MET A 1 19.81 3.92 18.94
CA MET A 1 20.90 3.05 18.44
C MET A 1 21.97 3.90 17.77
N THR A 2 23.24 3.50 17.82
CA THR A 2 24.32 4.16 17.09
C THR A 2 24.51 3.54 15.70
N GLN A 3 25.11 4.28 14.76
CA GLN A 3 25.46 3.75 13.43
C GLN A 3 26.36 2.50 13.51
N SER A 4 27.25 2.44 14.51
CA SER A 4 28.11 1.29 14.77
C SER A 4 27.31 0.05 15.21
N ALA A 5 26.32 0.21 16.08
CA ALA A 5 25.47 -0.89 16.54
C ALA A 5 24.64 -1.49 15.40
N VAL A 6 24.10 -0.65 14.50
CA VAL A 6 23.38 -1.11 13.31
C VAL A 6 24.31 -1.89 12.38
N SER A 7 25.49 -1.36 12.09
CA SER A 7 26.47 -2.02 11.22
C SER A 7 26.91 -3.38 11.78
N HIS A 8 27.08 -3.48 13.10
CA HIS A 8 27.44 -4.73 13.77
C HIS A 8 26.31 -5.76 13.71
N SER A 9 25.06 -5.33 13.88
CA SER A 9 23.88 -6.21 13.81
C SER A 9 23.69 -6.78 12.40
N ILE A 10 23.88 -5.94 11.36
CA ILE A 10 23.84 -6.39 9.96
C ILE A 10 24.96 -7.41 9.69
N ALA A 11 26.18 -7.12 10.12
CA ALA A 11 27.31 -8.03 9.90
C ALA A 11 27.12 -9.38 10.61
N ALA A 12 26.52 -9.39 11.81
CA ALA A 12 26.18 -10.61 12.53
C ALA A 12 25.11 -11.44 11.79
N LEU A 13 24.09 -10.79 11.23
CA LEU A 13 23.06 -11.43 10.43
C LEU A 13 23.64 -12.03 9.14
N GLU A 14 24.42 -11.25 8.39
CA GLU A 14 25.11 -11.72 7.18
C GLU A 14 26.03 -12.91 7.47
N LYS A 15 26.76 -12.87 8.59
CA LYS A 15 27.59 -13.99 9.03
C LYS A 15 26.77 -15.23 9.36
N ASN A 16 25.62 -15.07 10.00
CA ASN A 16 24.74 -16.19 10.35
C ASN A 16 24.12 -16.84 9.10
N LEU A 17 23.71 -16.02 8.12
CA LEU A 17 23.12 -16.48 6.86
C LEU A 17 24.17 -16.96 5.84
N GLY A 18 25.44 -16.64 6.02
CA GLY A 18 26.52 -17.01 5.09
C GLY A 18 26.51 -16.23 3.77
N ILE A 19 25.77 -15.12 3.70
CA ILE A 19 25.59 -14.29 2.50
C ILE A 19 25.67 -12.82 2.85
N ARG A 20 25.95 -11.97 1.85
CA ARG A 20 25.81 -10.52 1.99
C ARG A 20 24.42 -10.07 1.57
N LEU A 21 23.76 -9.32 2.45
CA LEU A 21 22.47 -8.68 2.20
C LEU A 21 22.66 -7.26 1.67
N PHE A 22 23.78 -6.62 2.02
CA PHE A 22 24.12 -5.27 1.58
C PHE A 22 25.53 -5.21 0.97
N GLU A 23 25.70 -4.31 0.02
CA GLU A 23 26.99 -3.97 -0.56
C GLU A 23 27.23 -2.46 -0.49
N ARG A 24 28.51 -2.08 -0.40
CA ARG A 24 28.92 -0.68 -0.46
C ARG A 24 29.43 -0.38 -1.86
N VAL A 25 28.68 0.45 -2.58
CA VAL A 25 29.12 1.00 -3.87
C VAL A 25 29.43 2.48 -3.62
N ASN A 26 30.72 2.82 -3.63
CA ASN A 26 31.23 4.13 -3.23
C ASN A 26 30.82 4.51 -1.80
N ARG A 27 30.06 5.59 -1.64
CA ARG A 27 29.54 6.09 -0.35
C ARG A 27 28.08 5.68 -0.10
N THR A 28 27.54 4.79 -0.93
CA THR A 28 26.14 4.37 -0.87
C THR A 28 26.03 2.90 -0.51
N VAL A 29 25.12 2.58 0.40
CA VAL A 29 24.75 1.20 0.72
C VAL A 29 23.62 0.79 -0.20
N LYS A 30 23.77 -0.36 -0.87
CA LYS A 30 22.73 -0.97 -1.72
C LYS A 30 22.40 -2.35 -1.21
N ILE A 31 21.15 -2.76 -1.37
CA ILE A 31 20.72 -4.14 -1.13
C ILE A 31 21.27 -5.04 -2.26
N THR A 32 21.74 -6.23 -1.91
CA THR A 32 22.20 -7.22 -2.91
C THR A 32 21.02 -7.98 -3.50
N GLN A 33 21.24 -8.73 -4.59
CA GLN A 33 20.21 -9.63 -5.13
C GLN A 33 19.74 -10.68 -4.10
N ALA A 34 20.66 -11.19 -3.28
CA ALA A 34 20.32 -12.10 -2.18
C ALA A 34 19.47 -11.40 -1.12
N GLY A 35 19.79 -10.15 -0.78
CA GLY A 35 18.98 -9.32 0.11
C GLY A 35 17.56 -9.10 -0.42
N ILE A 36 17.42 -8.76 -1.70
CA ILE A 36 16.11 -8.59 -2.36
C ILE A 36 15.31 -9.90 -2.29
N SER A 37 15.95 -11.04 -2.57
CA SER A 37 15.27 -12.35 -2.55
C SER A 37 14.78 -12.77 -1.17
N ILE A 38 15.41 -12.30 -0.09
CA ILE A 38 15.09 -12.70 1.29
C ILE A 38 14.15 -11.69 1.96
N LEU A 39 14.12 -10.44 1.49
CA LEU A 39 13.32 -9.37 2.06
C LEU A 39 11.83 -9.72 2.26
N PRO A 40 11.14 -10.38 1.30
CA PRO A 40 9.75 -10.81 1.51
C PRO A 40 9.58 -11.76 2.71
N HIS A 41 10.53 -12.69 2.91
CA HIS A 41 10.49 -13.62 4.04
C HIS A 41 10.74 -12.93 5.38
N VAL A 42 11.64 -11.95 5.41
CA VAL A 42 11.89 -11.16 6.62
C VAL A 42 10.67 -10.33 6.98
N ARG A 43 10.02 -9.71 6.00
CA ARG A 43 8.76 -8.98 6.19
C ARG A 43 7.66 -9.90 6.73
N GLU A 44 7.53 -11.10 6.18
CA GLU A 44 6.57 -12.10 6.66
C GLU A 44 6.80 -12.50 8.11
N ILE A 45 8.06 -12.70 8.54
CA ILE A 45 8.39 -13.01 9.95
C ILE A 45 7.90 -11.90 10.89
N PHE A 46 8.14 -10.63 10.55
CA PHE A 46 7.67 -9.51 11.36
C PHE A 46 6.14 -9.38 11.33
N ASN A 47 5.50 -9.69 10.20
CA ASN A 47 4.04 -9.70 10.11
C ASN A 47 3.44 -10.78 11.03
N GLN A 48 4.01 -11.99 11.02
CA GLN A 48 3.59 -13.07 11.93
C GLN A 48 3.83 -12.72 13.40
N GLU A 49 4.94 -12.04 13.73
CA GLU A 49 5.20 -11.55 15.07
C GLU A 49 4.12 -10.56 15.55
N GLU A 50 3.71 -9.63 14.69
CA GLU A 50 2.62 -8.68 15.01
C GLU A 50 1.27 -9.38 15.15
N ILE A 51 0.96 -10.36 14.31
CA ILE A 51 -0.24 -11.19 14.45
C ILE A 51 -0.24 -11.92 15.80
N ILE A 52 0.89 -12.48 16.22
CA ILE A 52 1.02 -13.14 17.53
C ILE A 52 0.79 -12.14 18.67
N LYS A 53 1.41 -10.95 18.60
CA LYS A 53 1.20 -9.89 19.61
C LYS A 53 -0.26 -9.44 19.65
N GLN A 54 -0.90 -9.30 18.49
CA GLN A 54 -2.32 -8.95 18.41
C GLN A 54 -3.19 -10.01 19.05
N LYS A 55 -3.02 -11.29 18.70
CA LYS A 55 -3.77 -12.40 19.32
C LYS A 55 -3.55 -12.47 20.83
N ALA A 56 -2.32 -12.24 21.29
CA ALA A 56 -2.03 -12.18 22.72
C ALA A 56 -2.76 -11.03 23.42
N ARG A 57 -2.88 -9.87 22.76
CA ARG A 57 -3.67 -8.73 23.26
C ARG A 57 -5.17 -9.04 23.26
N GLU A 58 -5.71 -9.62 22.20
CA GLU A 58 -7.13 -10.02 22.10
C GLU A 58 -7.54 -10.99 23.22
N LEU A 59 -6.65 -11.90 23.62
CA LEU A 59 -6.88 -12.83 24.74
C LEU A 59 -6.93 -12.15 26.11
N VAL A 60 -6.36 -10.95 26.24
CA VAL A 60 -6.27 -10.20 27.50
C VAL A 60 -7.33 -9.09 27.55
N ASP A 61 -7.60 -8.43 26.42
CA ASP A 61 -8.61 -7.38 26.27
C ASP A 61 -9.04 -7.29 24.79
N LEU A 62 -10.31 -7.59 24.50
CA LEU A 62 -10.89 -7.77 23.14
C LEU A 62 -10.93 -6.50 22.28
N GLU A 63 -10.55 -5.35 22.83
CA GLU A 63 -10.79 -4.04 22.19
C GLU A 63 -9.55 -3.41 21.55
N PHE A 64 -8.34 -3.98 21.71
CA PHE A 64 -7.10 -3.44 21.15
C PHE A 64 -6.69 -4.14 19.84
N GLY A 65 -6.43 -3.35 18.80
CA GLY A 65 -5.95 -3.85 17.51
C GLY A 65 -5.33 -2.76 16.66
N LEU A 66 -4.49 -3.15 15.70
CA LEU A 66 -3.93 -2.26 14.68
C LEU A 66 -4.34 -2.79 13.31
N ILE A 67 -4.93 -1.93 12.48
CA ILE A 67 -5.29 -2.26 11.10
C ILE A 67 -4.46 -1.39 10.15
N LYS A 68 -3.64 -2.03 9.32
CA LYS A 68 -2.80 -1.42 8.29
C LYS A 68 -3.49 -1.52 6.94
N ILE A 69 -3.75 -0.38 6.28
CA ILE A 69 -4.50 -0.31 5.02
C ILE A 69 -3.66 0.35 3.93
N GLY A 70 -3.46 -0.31 2.80
CA GLY A 70 -2.91 0.30 1.58
C GLY A 70 -4.02 0.96 0.75
N CYS A 71 -3.85 2.22 0.35
CA CYS A 71 -4.91 2.96 -0.34
C CYS A 71 -4.38 4.05 -1.27
N PHE A 72 -5.15 4.40 -2.30
CA PHE A 72 -4.81 5.46 -3.24
C PHE A 72 -5.44 6.81 -2.84
N PRO A 73 -4.84 7.95 -3.24
CA PRO A 73 -5.16 9.27 -2.67
C PRO A 73 -6.64 9.68 -2.76
N SER A 74 -7.32 9.37 -3.87
CA SER A 74 -8.73 9.77 -4.04
C SER A 74 -9.69 9.00 -3.12
N PHE A 75 -9.40 7.75 -2.77
CA PHE A 75 -10.20 6.99 -1.81
C PHE A 75 -9.94 7.46 -0.38
N ILE A 76 -8.67 7.74 -0.04
CA ILE A 76 -8.29 8.35 1.25
C ILE A 76 -9.00 9.68 1.44
N ALA A 77 -9.04 10.54 0.43
CA ALA A 77 -9.62 11.87 0.57
C ALA A 77 -11.17 11.85 0.71
N LYS A 78 -11.85 10.86 0.12
CA LYS A 78 -13.32 10.88 0.00
C LYS A 78 -14.05 9.90 0.92
N LEU A 79 -13.53 8.70 1.13
CA LEU A 79 -14.28 7.60 1.73
C LEU A 79 -13.68 7.13 3.05
N LEU A 80 -12.35 6.98 3.11
CA LEU A 80 -11.67 6.34 4.24
C LEU A 80 -11.91 7.04 5.61
N PRO A 81 -11.90 8.38 5.74
CA PRO A 81 -12.09 9.04 7.03
C PRO A 81 -13.46 8.77 7.63
N GLY A 82 -14.50 8.73 6.80
CA GLY A 82 -15.87 8.42 7.23
C GLY A 82 -16.02 6.97 7.70
N LEU A 83 -15.33 6.04 7.02
CA LEU A 83 -15.30 4.62 7.40
C LEU A 83 -14.56 4.42 8.73
N ILE A 84 -13.36 4.97 8.86
CA ILE A 84 -12.57 4.90 10.10
C ILE A 84 -13.34 5.50 11.27
N LYS A 85 -13.98 6.66 11.08
CA LYS A 85 -14.78 7.28 12.15
C LYS A 85 -15.89 6.36 12.65
N LYS A 86 -16.71 5.81 11.74
CA LYS A 86 -17.80 4.89 12.10
C LYS A 86 -17.28 3.62 12.76
N TYR A 87 -16.14 3.13 12.33
CA TYR A 87 -15.54 1.93 12.90
C TYR A 87 -15.00 2.18 14.31
N ASN A 88 -14.31 3.31 14.52
CA ASN A 88 -13.81 3.73 15.84
C ASN A 88 -14.93 4.02 16.84
N GLU A 89 -16.12 4.44 16.39
CA GLU A 89 -17.31 4.59 17.25
C GLU A 89 -17.77 3.25 17.85
N MET A 90 -17.58 2.14 17.13
CA MET A 90 -17.91 0.79 17.60
C MET A 90 -16.73 0.11 18.32
N PHE A 91 -15.50 0.42 17.92
CA PHE A 91 -14.27 -0.19 18.40
C PHE A 91 -13.22 0.88 18.75
N PRO A 92 -13.34 1.55 19.90
CA PRO A 92 -12.59 2.78 20.20
C PRO A 92 -11.09 2.57 20.46
N LYS A 93 -10.63 1.33 20.72
CA LYS A 93 -9.20 1.03 20.93
C LYS A 93 -8.53 0.37 19.70
N ILE A 94 -9.20 0.38 18.54
CA ILE A 94 -8.58 0.02 17.26
C ILE A 94 -7.85 1.24 16.67
N GLU A 95 -6.59 1.04 16.32
CA GLU A 95 -5.76 2.02 15.62
C GLU A 95 -5.71 1.68 14.12
N PHE A 96 -5.67 2.70 13.27
CA PHE A 96 -5.56 2.55 11.82
C PHE A 96 -4.27 3.20 11.32
N HIS A 97 -3.46 2.45 10.57
CA HIS A 97 -2.31 2.98 9.84
C HIS A 97 -2.59 2.93 8.34
N VAL A 98 -2.56 4.10 7.70
CA VAL A 98 -2.88 4.23 6.27
C VAL A 98 -1.61 4.46 5.47
N PHE A 99 -1.37 3.58 4.50
CA PHE A 99 -0.28 3.64 3.55
C PHE A 99 -0.83 4.21 2.25
N GLU A 100 -0.33 5.37 1.83
CA GLU A 100 -0.72 6.03 0.59
C GLU A 100 0.24 5.66 -0.54
N GLY A 101 -0.29 5.08 -1.62
CA GLY A 101 0.47 4.66 -2.80
C GLY A 101 -0.38 4.54 -4.05
N ASP A 102 0.24 4.13 -5.16
CA ASP A 102 -0.48 3.74 -6.36
C ASP A 102 -0.95 2.28 -6.33
N TYR A 103 -1.59 1.80 -7.41
CA TYR A 103 -2.12 0.44 -7.45
C TYR A 103 -1.03 -0.65 -7.33
N ASN A 104 0.17 -0.40 -7.86
CA ASN A 104 1.27 -1.36 -7.79
C ASN A 104 1.84 -1.40 -6.37
N ASP A 105 2.05 -0.22 -5.76
CA ASP A 105 2.49 -0.11 -4.37
C ASP A 105 1.57 -0.91 -3.43
N ILE A 106 0.25 -0.74 -3.61
CA ILE A 106 -0.77 -1.40 -2.78
C ILE A 106 -0.72 -2.92 -2.98
N ILE A 107 -0.59 -3.41 -4.21
CA ILE A 107 -0.48 -4.86 -4.49
C ILE A 107 0.79 -5.42 -3.84
N GLU A 108 1.92 -4.72 -3.97
CA GLU A 108 3.19 -5.14 -3.38
C GLU A 108 3.12 -5.18 -1.85
N TRP A 109 2.57 -4.14 -1.21
CA TRP A 109 2.43 -4.11 0.24
C TRP A 109 1.55 -5.22 0.79
N VAL A 110 0.48 -5.62 0.07
CA VAL A 110 -0.34 -6.77 0.47
C VAL A 110 0.44 -8.06 0.30
N LYS A 111 1.12 -8.27 -0.83
CA LYS A 111 1.93 -9.48 -1.10
C LYS A 111 3.03 -9.69 -0.07
N GLU A 112 3.60 -8.59 0.43
CA GLU A 112 4.70 -8.61 1.38
C GLU A 112 4.26 -8.53 2.85
N GLY A 113 2.95 -8.49 3.12
CA GLY A 113 2.41 -8.37 4.49
C GLY A 113 2.71 -7.03 5.17
N SER A 114 3.06 -6.00 4.39
CA SER A 114 3.27 -4.64 4.92
C SER A 114 1.94 -4.01 5.35
N VAL A 115 0.84 -4.35 4.68
CA VAL A 115 -0.53 -3.98 5.05
C VAL A 115 -1.41 -5.22 5.18
N ASP A 116 -2.50 -5.12 5.94
CA ASP A 116 -3.42 -6.25 6.15
C ASP A 116 -4.35 -6.42 4.94
N PHE A 117 -4.74 -5.30 4.32
CA PHE A 117 -5.46 -5.29 3.05
C PHE A 117 -5.22 -3.98 2.27
N GLY A 118 -5.53 -4.03 0.97
CA GLY A 118 -5.38 -2.91 0.05
C GLY A 118 -6.70 -2.55 -0.64
N ILE A 119 -6.94 -1.25 -0.85
CA ILE A 119 -8.00 -0.76 -1.73
C ILE A 119 -7.37 -0.51 -3.10
N SER A 120 -7.66 -1.37 -4.07
CA SER A 120 -7.08 -1.29 -5.41
C SER A 120 -8.11 -1.61 -6.49
N ILE A 121 -7.70 -1.50 -7.74
CA ILE A 121 -8.42 -2.09 -8.87
C ILE A 121 -8.01 -3.56 -9.02
N ASN A 122 -8.86 -4.34 -9.69
CA ASN A 122 -8.73 -5.80 -9.81
C ASN A 122 -7.31 -6.24 -10.19
N SER A 123 -6.79 -7.26 -9.50
CA SER A 123 -5.51 -7.92 -9.78
C SER A 123 -5.68 -9.43 -9.68
N SER A 124 -5.09 -10.17 -10.62
CA SER A 124 -5.04 -11.63 -10.60
C SER A 124 -4.05 -12.20 -9.58
N GLU A 125 -3.21 -11.35 -8.96
CA GLU A 125 -2.15 -11.77 -8.04
C GLU A 125 -2.64 -11.94 -6.60
N LEU A 126 -3.84 -11.44 -6.29
CA LEU A 126 -4.40 -11.39 -4.95
C LEU A 126 -5.84 -11.88 -4.95
N ILE A 127 -6.33 -12.28 -3.77
CA ILE A 127 -7.76 -12.45 -3.55
C ILE A 127 -8.37 -11.05 -3.55
N PHE A 128 -9.38 -10.85 -4.39
CA PHE A 128 -10.01 -9.55 -4.59
C PHE A 128 -11.52 -9.65 -4.36
N GLU A 129 -12.04 -8.82 -3.46
CA GLU A 129 -13.47 -8.71 -3.16
C GLU A 129 -14.00 -7.37 -3.66
N PRO A 130 -14.99 -7.35 -4.58
CA PRO A 130 -15.56 -6.11 -5.08
C PRO A 130 -16.21 -5.28 -3.97
N LEU A 131 -15.69 -4.06 -3.73
CA LEU A 131 -16.20 -3.17 -2.69
C LEU A 131 -17.20 -2.13 -3.23
N ILE A 132 -16.80 -1.42 -4.28
CA ILE A 132 -17.59 -0.37 -4.92
C ILE A 132 -17.37 -0.39 -6.43
N HIS A 133 -18.39 0.03 -7.17
CA HIS A 133 -18.24 0.37 -8.59
C HIS A 133 -17.94 1.86 -8.71
N ASP A 134 -16.73 2.19 -9.16
CA ASP A 134 -16.35 3.57 -9.47
C ASP A 134 -16.49 3.83 -10.98
N SER A 135 -17.23 4.88 -11.34
CA SER A 135 -17.50 5.21 -12.73
C SER A 135 -16.53 6.27 -13.23
N MET A 136 -15.82 5.98 -14.32
CA MET A 136 -14.99 6.97 -14.98
C MET A 136 -15.88 7.96 -15.74
N LEU A 137 -15.77 9.24 -15.43
CA LEU A 137 -16.56 10.32 -16.02
C LEU A 137 -15.65 11.29 -16.78
N VAL A 138 -16.17 11.85 -17.87
CA VAL A 138 -15.51 12.93 -18.61
C VAL A 138 -15.91 14.27 -17.99
N VAL A 139 -14.93 15.08 -17.62
CA VAL A 139 -15.13 16.46 -17.20
C VAL A 139 -14.67 17.36 -18.32
N MET A 140 -15.54 18.27 -18.77
CA MET A 140 -15.27 19.18 -19.89
C MET A 140 -15.76 20.60 -19.58
N SER A 141 -15.28 21.58 -20.35
CA SER A 141 -15.77 22.96 -20.29
C SER A 141 -17.27 23.04 -20.61
N GLU A 142 -17.98 23.99 -20.01
CA GLU A 142 -19.35 24.32 -20.40
C GLU A 142 -19.49 24.75 -21.87
N SER A 143 -18.39 25.13 -22.53
CA SER A 143 -18.35 25.50 -23.95
C SER A 143 -17.95 24.34 -24.87
N HIS A 144 -17.79 23.12 -24.35
CA HIS A 144 -17.28 21.99 -25.13
C HIS A 144 -18.34 21.47 -26.14
N PRO A 145 -17.97 21.13 -27.39
CA PRO A 145 -18.92 20.66 -28.41
C PRO A 145 -19.74 19.43 -28.00
N LEU A 146 -19.16 18.56 -27.17
CA LEU A 146 -19.82 17.35 -26.66
C LEU A 146 -20.73 17.58 -25.45
N ARG A 147 -20.91 18.82 -24.97
CA ARG A 147 -21.69 19.13 -23.76
C ARG A 147 -23.11 18.55 -23.80
N ASP A 148 -23.80 18.71 -24.92
CA ASP A 148 -25.20 18.30 -25.08
C ASP A 148 -25.33 16.86 -25.61
N SER A 149 -24.21 16.14 -25.72
CA SER A 149 -24.22 14.73 -26.10
C SER A 149 -24.76 13.88 -24.94
N PRO A 150 -25.78 13.02 -25.15
CA PRO A 150 -26.37 12.22 -24.08
C PRO A 150 -25.42 11.13 -23.56
N VAL A 151 -24.47 10.70 -24.39
CA VAL A 151 -23.42 9.75 -24.06
C VAL A 151 -22.14 10.20 -24.75
N VAL A 152 -21.02 10.20 -24.02
CA VAL A 152 -19.69 10.46 -24.56
C VAL A 152 -18.90 9.17 -24.50
N THR A 153 -18.48 8.68 -25.66
CA THR A 153 -17.67 7.47 -25.79
C THR A 153 -16.19 7.82 -25.85
N ILE A 154 -15.33 6.82 -25.62
CA ILE A 154 -13.87 6.99 -25.77
C ILE A 154 -13.50 7.46 -27.19
N LYS A 155 -14.27 7.06 -28.22
CA LYS A 155 -14.01 7.48 -29.60
C LYS A 155 -14.27 8.97 -29.81
N ASP A 156 -15.27 9.52 -29.14
CA ASP A 156 -15.66 10.94 -29.31
C ASP A 156 -14.59 11.89 -28.76
N ILE A 157 -13.83 11.43 -27.75
CA ILE A 157 -12.76 12.21 -27.10
C ILE A 157 -11.36 11.82 -27.57
N ALA A 158 -11.22 10.83 -28.46
CA ALA A 158 -9.92 10.29 -28.87
C ALA A 158 -9.03 11.32 -29.57
N THR A 159 -9.64 12.32 -30.22
CA THR A 159 -8.96 13.40 -30.96
C THR A 159 -8.91 14.72 -30.21
N GLU A 160 -9.54 14.82 -29.03
CA GLU A 160 -9.56 16.04 -28.22
C GLU A 160 -8.28 16.16 -27.38
N PRO A 161 -7.80 17.38 -27.08
CA PRO A 161 -6.75 17.56 -26.08
C PRO A 161 -7.30 17.25 -24.69
N TYR A 162 -6.76 16.23 -24.02
CA TYR A 162 -7.16 15.85 -22.67
C TYR A 162 -6.04 16.05 -21.64
N ILE A 163 -6.45 16.37 -20.42
CA ILE A 163 -5.56 16.39 -19.25
C ILE A 163 -5.68 15.02 -18.58
N ILE A 164 -4.62 14.22 -18.64
CA ILE A 164 -4.50 13.01 -17.84
C ILE A 164 -3.53 13.27 -16.69
N ARG A 165 -3.87 12.79 -15.50
CA ARG A 165 -2.88 12.73 -14.42
C ARG A 165 -1.85 11.67 -14.82
N LEU A 166 -0.67 12.12 -15.24
CA LEU A 166 0.46 11.23 -15.46
C LEU A 166 0.88 10.68 -14.10
N LEU A 167 0.71 9.37 -13.88
CA LEU A 167 1.41 8.68 -12.81
C LEU A 167 2.88 8.59 -13.26
N LEU A 168 3.71 9.51 -12.78
CA LEU A 168 5.16 9.39 -12.97
C LEU A 168 5.61 8.15 -12.18
N VAL A 169 5.76 7.03 -12.89
CA VAL A 169 6.48 5.85 -12.39
C VAL A 169 7.89 6.33 -12.03
N ARG A 170 8.22 6.30 -10.74
CA ARG A 170 9.57 6.58 -10.24
C ARG A 170 10.41 5.32 -10.26
#